data_AF-A0A177G4B0-F1
#
_entry.id   AF-A0A177G4B0-F1
#
_cell.length_a   1.000
_cell.length_b   1.000
_cell.length_c   1.000
_cell.angle_alpha   90.00
_cell.angle_beta   90.00
_cell.angle_gamma   90.00
#
_symmetry.space_group_name_H-M   'P 1'
#
loop_
_entity.id
_entity.type
_entity.pdbx_description
1 polymer ?
#
loop_
_entity_poly.entity_id
_entity_poly.type
_entity_poly.pdbx_seq_one_letter_code
_entity_poly.pdbx_strand_id
1 'polypeptide(L)'
;MLHDEGLGLTARRRLTCLRETEDGFLIADEDFRLRGGGDMTGRRQSGLPEYRMAPEILVDMLLETAHAEAEKLLPDTAPLTATPPLPLAAKILLILFNKTDAARIFAGG
;
A
#
# COMPACT_ATOMS: atom_id res chain seq x y z
N MET A 1 19.03 -24.95 -24.14
CA MET A 1 18.43 -24.64 -22.84
C MET A 1 19.43 -23.79 -22.05
N LEU A 2 18.99 -22.59 -21.67
CA LEU A 2 19.44 -21.77 -20.53
C LEU A 2 20.95 -21.52 -20.34
N HIS A 3 21.46 -20.50 -21.02
CA HIS A 3 22.53 -19.65 -20.49
C HIS A 3 22.08 -18.19 -20.63
N ASP A 4 21.25 -17.76 -19.70
CA ASP A 4 21.00 -16.34 -19.48
C ASP A 4 22.02 -15.89 -18.42
N GLU A 5 23.05 -15.14 -18.83
CA GLU A 5 24.12 -14.69 -17.94
C GLU A 5 23.58 -13.87 -16.76
N GLY A 6 22.41 -13.24 -16.91
CA GLY A 6 21.71 -12.52 -15.85
C GLY A 6 21.23 -13.43 -14.70
N LEU A 7 20.87 -14.68 -14.98
CA LEU A 7 20.48 -15.66 -13.96
C LEU A 7 21.66 -16.04 -13.06
N GLY A 8 22.86 -16.11 -13.62
CA GLY A 8 24.08 -16.44 -12.88
C GLY A 8 24.47 -15.36 -11.87
N LEU A 9 24.36 -14.08 -12.25
CA LEU A 9 24.71 -12.96 -11.38
C LEU A 9 23.79 -12.86 -10.15
N THR A 10 22.48 -13.00 -10.38
CA THR A 10 21.46 -12.97 -9.31
C THR A 10 21.59 -14.16 -8.39
N ALA A 11 21.81 -15.37 -8.93
CA ALA A 11 22.05 -16.56 -8.12
C ALA A 11 23.30 -16.40 -7.23
N ARG A 12 24.37 -15.81 -7.77
CA ARG A 12 25.60 -15.55 -7.02
C ARG A 12 25.40 -14.55 -5.88
N ARG A 13 24.63 -13.48 -6.10
CA ARG A 13 24.28 -12.52 -5.05
C ARG A 13 23.47 -13.15 -3.91
N ARG A 14 22.49 -14.00 -4.24
CA ARG A 14 21.67 -14.69 -3.22
C ARG A 14 22.51 -15.65 -2.37
N LEU A 15 23.40 -16.41 -2.99
CA LEU A 15 24.34 -17.30 -2.27
C LEU A 15 25.34 -16.52 -1.40
N THR A 16 25.73 -15.33 -1.84
CA THR A 16 26.65 -14.46 -1.09
C THR A 16 25.97 -13.90 0.16
N CYS A 17 24.73 -13.40 0.04
CA CYS A 17 23.95 -12.92 1.18
C CYS A 17 23.78 -14.00 2.26
N LEU A 18 23.40 -15.22 1.86
CA LEU A 18 23.26 -16.37 2.78
C LEU A 18 24.58 -16.80 3.44
N ARG A 19 25.73 -16.44 2.86
CA ARG A 19 27.05 -16.70 3.44
C ARG A 19 27.49 -15.60 4.40
N GLU A 20 27.08 -14.37 4.15
CA GLU A 20 27.56 -13.18 4.87
C GLU A 20 26.79 -12.89 6.15
N THR A 21 25.56 -13.41 6.30
CA THR A 21 24.76 -13.23 7.51
C THR A 21 23.81 -14.40 7.76
N GLU A 22 23.53 -14.67 9.03
CA GLU A 22 22.47 -15.59 9.48
C GLU A 22 21.24 -14.83 10.00
N ASP A 23 21.27 -13.49 9.97
CA ASP A 23 20.12 -12.66 10.36
C ASP A 23 19.01 -12.74 9.30
N GLY A 24 17.90 -13.36 9.69
CA GLY A 24 16.74 -13.56 8.83
C GLY A 24 16.11 -12.28 8.30
N PHE A 25 16.23 -11.13 9.00
CA PHE A 25 15.68 -9.86 8.52
C PHE A 25 16.53 -9.28 7.38
N LEU A 26 17.86 -9.31 7.51
CA LEU A 26 18.76 -8.84 6.46
C LEU A 26 18.67 -9.71 5.20
N ILE A 27 18.53 -11.03 5.37
CA ILE A 27 18.31 -11.94 4.24
C ILE A 27 16.98 -11.64 3.55
N ALA A 28 15.91 -11.38 4.30
CA ALA A 28 14.61 -11.05 3.74
C ALA A 28 14.62 -9.72 2.97
N ASP A 29 15.33 -8.71 3.48
CA ASP A 29 15.48 -7.42 2.79
C ASP A 29 16.30 -7.56 1.49
N GLU A 30 17.39 -8.32 1.51
CA GLU A 30 18.18 -8.60 0.31
C GLU A 30 17.38 -9.41 -0.73
N ASP A 31 16.62 -10.42 -0.30
CA ASP A 31 15.76 -11.20 -1.19
C ASP A 31 14.65 -10.35 -1.79
N PHE A 32 14.03 -9.46 -0.99
CA PHE A 32 13.06 -8.48 -1.47
C PHE A 32 13.68 -7.52 -2.49
N ARG A 33 14.93 -7.08 -2.29
CA ARG A 33 15.61 -6.19 -3.24
C ARG A 33 16.02 -6.88 -4.54
N LEU A 34 16.45 -8.14 -4.45
CA LEU A 34 16.87 -8.94 -5.60
C LEU A 34 15.70 -9.50 -6.41
N ARG A 35 14.56 -9.82 -5.77
CA ARG A 35 13.36 -10.34 -6.43
C ARG A 35 12.30 -9.28 -6.71
N GLY A 36 12.35 -8.16 -6.00
CA GLY A 36 11.22 -7.24 -5.85
C GLY A 36 10.16 -7.80 -4.91
N GLY A 37 9.23 -6.94 -4.48
CA GLY A 37 7.98 -7.37 -3.88
C GLY A 37 7.20 -8.17 -4.90
N GLY A 38 7.25 -9.49 -4.82
CA GLY A 38 6.43 -10.35 -5.65
C GLY A 38 4.97 -9.89 -5.61
N ASP A 39 4.23 -10.22 -6.67
CA ASP A 39 2.82 -9.89 -6.84
C ASP A 39 1.99 -10.26 -5.60
N MET A 40 1.71 -9.26 -4.76
CA MET A 40 1.02 -9.43 -3.47
C MET A 40 -0.39 -10.01 -3.62
N THR A 41 -0.93 -10.00 -4.84
CA THR A 41 -2.28 -10.49 -5.16
C THR A 41 -2.28 -11.86 -5.84
N GLY A 42 -1.12 -12.39 -6.23
CA GLY A 42 -0.97 -13.67 -6.94
C GLY A 42 -1.57 -13.71 -8.35
N ARG A 43 -2.00 -12.58 -8.93
CA ARG A 43 -2.67 -12.50 -10.25
C ARG A 43 -1.69 -12.16 -11.38
N ARG A 44 -0.52 -12.79 -11.36
CA ARG A 44 0.59 -12.44 -12.24
C ARG A 44 0.33 -12.95 -13.65
N GLN A 45 -0.34 -12.16 -14.49
CA GLN A 45 -0.46 -12.41 -15.93
C GLN A 45 0.58 -11.58 -16.67
N SER A 46 1.37 -12.21 -17.54
CA SER A 46 2.35 -11.50 -18.37
C SER A 46 1.62 -10.48 -19.25
N GLY A 47 1.86 -9.18 -19.01
CA GLY A 47 1.30 -8.08 -19.83
C GLY A 47 0.54 -7.00 -19.05
N LEU A 48 0.26 -7.18 -17.77
CA LEU A 48 -0.29 -6.12 -16.93
C LEU A 48 0.82 -5.18 -16.42
N PRO A 49 0.62 -3.85 -16.44
CA PRO A 49 1.60 -2.90 -15.92
C PRO A 49 1.93 -3.19 -14.46
N GLU A 50 3.21 -3.09 -14.09
CA GLU A 50 3.63 -3.18 -12.70
C GLU A 50 2.94 -2.07 -11.87
N TYR A 51 2.23 -2.46 -10.82
CA TYR A 51 1.81 -1.48 -9.81
C TYR A 51 3.05 -0.91 -9.14
N ARG A 52 3.29 0.39 -9.30
CA ARG A 52 4.35 1.10 -8.61
C ARG A 52 3.88 1.45 -7.21
N MET A 53 4.62 1.01 -6.20
CA MET A 53 4.42 1.47 -4.83
C MET A 53 4.92 2.91 -4.70
N ALA A 54 4.13 3.73 -4.02
CA ALA A 54 4.57 5.07 -3.63
C ALA A 54 5.68 4.94 -2.57
N PRO A 55 6.72 5.80 -2.61
CA PRO A 55 7.68 5.88 -1.53
C PRO A 55 6.98 6.34 -0.25
N GLU A 56 7.47 5.89 0.91
CA GLU A 56 6.90 6.19 2.24
C GLU A 56 6.67 7.69 2.46
N ILE A 57 7.66 8.52 2.11
CA ILE A 57 7.57 9.99 2.20
C ILE A 57 6.36 10.55 1.43
N LEU A 58 6.03 9.98 0.27
CA LEU A 58 4.87 10.42 -0.51
C LEU A 58 3.57 9.99 0.16
N VAL A 59 3.55 8.79 0.75
CA VAL A 59 2.38 8.28 1.48
C VAL A 59 2.11 9.17 2.70
N ASP A 60 3.13 9.55 3.45
CA ASP A 60 2.98 10.39 4.64
C ASP A 60 2.38 11.77 4.29
N MET A 61 2.92 12.44 3.27
CA MET A 61 2.39 13.72 2.80
C MET A 61 0.92 13.62 2.35
N LEU A 62 0.56 12.52 1.67
CA LEU A 62 -0.81 12.28 1.23
C LEU A 62 -1.74 12.00 2.41
N LEU A 63 -1.25 11.32 3.45
CA LEU A 63 -2.02 11.02 4.65
C LEU A 63 -2.35 12.28 5.45
N GLU A 64 -1.37 13.16 5.64
CA GLU A 64 -1.57 14.47 6.28
C GLU A 64 -2.61 15.31 5.53
N THR A 65 -2.49 15.37 4.19
CA THR A 65 -3.44 16.10 3.34
C THR A 65 -4.84 15.51 3.43
N ALA A 66 -4.96 14.17 3.35
CA ALA A 66 -6.23 13.48 3.45
C ALA A 66 -6.91 13.71 4.80
N HIS A 67 -6.14 13.75 5.89
CA HIS A 67 -6.65 14.02 7.22
C HIS A 67 -7.21 15.45 7.34
N ALA A 68 -6.45 16.45 6.89
CA ALA A 68 -6.89 17.84 6.91
C ALA A 68 -8.17 18.09 6.08
N GLU A 69 -8.33 17.40 4.95
CA GLU A 69 -9.55 17.46 4.14
C GLU A 69 -10.73 16.74 4.80
N ALA A 70 -10.48 15.61 5.48
CA ALA A 70 -11.51 14.90 6.22
C ALA A 70 -12.10 15.74 7.37
N GLU A 71 -11.26 16.45 8.14
CA GLU A 71 -11.70 17.34 9.22
C GLU A 71 -12.61 18.48 8.69
N LYS A 72 -12.29 19.03 7.51
CA LYS A 72 -13.14 20.08 6.89
C LYS A 72 -14.50 19.54 6.48
N LEU A 73 -14.56 18.29 6.01
CA LEU A 73 -15.79 17.64 5.58
C LEU A 73 -16.68 17.22 6.76
N LEU A 74 -16.05 16.82 7.87
CA LEU A 74 -16.70 16.29 9.07
C LEU A 74 -16.02 16.89 10.32
N PRO A 75 -16.32 18.16 10.66
CA PRO A 75 -15.78 18.74 11.88
C PRO A 75 -16.40 18.06 13.11
N ASP A 76 -15.60 17.82 14.15
CA ASP A 76 -16.03 17.18 15.41
C ASP A 76 -17.21 17.89 16.10
N THR A 77 -17.43 19.17 15.79
CA THR A 77 -18.53 19.98 16.31
C THR A 77 -19.85 19.77 15.58
N ALA A 78 -19.88 18.98 14.50
CA ALA A 78 -21.10 18.72 13.74
C ALA A 78 -22.07 17.86 14.57
N PRO A 79 -23.34 18.27 14.72
CA PRO A 79 -24.32 17.44 15.43
C PRO A 79 -24.50 16.11 14.70
N LEU A 80 -24.51 15.00 15.44
CA LEU A 80 -24.62 13.61 14.94
C LEU A 80 -25.87 13.36 14.05
N THR A 81 -26.85 14.27 14.10
CA THR A 81 -28.08 14.22 13.32
C THR A 81 -28.03 15.02 12.01
N ALA A 82 -27.01 15.87 11.83
CA ALA A 82 -26.80 16.62 10.60
C ALA A 82 -25.69 15.94 9.80
N THR A 83 -26.07 15.08 8.86
CA THR A 83 -25.12 14.63 7.84
C THR A 83 -24.91 15.81 6.87
N PRO A 84 -23.73 16.48 6.86
CA PRO A 84 -23.48 17.49 5.85
C PRO A 84 -23.52 16.84 4.47
N PRO A 85 -23.94 17.57 3.41
CA PRO A 85 -23.91 17.02 2.07
C PRO A 85 -22.46 16.75 1.65
N LEU A 86 -22.07 15.48 1.65
CA LEU A 86 -20.73 15.05 1.23
C LEU A 86 -20.53 15.28 -0.27
N PRO A 87 -19.34 15.77 -0.70
CA PRO A 87 -18.96 15.81 -2.11
C PRO A 87 -19.05 14.43 -2.77
N LEU A 88 -19.28 14.39 -4.08
CA LEU A 88 -19.37 13.14 -4.84
C LEU A 88 -18.12 12.27 -4.66
N ALA A 89 -16.93 12.88 -4.64
CA ALA A 89 -15.68 12.17 -4.40
C ALA A 89 -15.66 11.43 -3.06
N ALA A 90 -16.07 12.10 -1.96
CA ALA A 90 -16.16 11.48 -0.64
C ALA A 90 -17.16 10.31 -0.62
N LYS A 91 -18.32 10.46 -1.28
CA LYS A 91 -19.30 9.37 -1.42
C LYS A 91 -18.74 8.16 -2.16
N ILE A 92 -18.03 8.40 -3.27
CA ILE A 92 -17.37 7.33 -4.05
C ILE A 92 -16.31 6.64 -3.19
N LEU A 93 -15.50 7.37 -2.44
CA LEU A 93 -14.50 6.80 -1.54
C LEU A 93 -15.15 5.90 -0.48
N LEU A 94 -16.23 6.35 0.16
CA LEU A 94 -16.97 5.54 1.13
C LEU A 94 -17.52 4.25 0.50
N ILE A 95 -17.97 4.29 -0.76
CA ILE A 95 -18.40 3.09 -1.49
C ILE A 95 -17.21 2.17 -1.77
N LEU A 96 -16.11 2.69 -2.30
CA LEU A 96 -14.91 1.92 -2.65
C LEU A 96 -14.30 1.21 -1.44
N PHE A 97 -14.29 1.87 -0.27
CA PHE A 97 -13.78 1.31 0.98
C PHE A 97 -14.82 0.55 1.80
N ASN A 98 -16.02 0.33 1.25
CA ASN A 98 -17.13 -0.36 1.92
C ASN A 98 -17.49 0.25 3.30
N LYS A 99 -17.47 1.59 3.36
CA LYS A 99 -17.80 2.44 4.52
C LYS A 99 -19.11 3.22 4.29
N THR A 100 -20.05 2.63 3.56
CA THR A 100 -21.33 3.27 3.22
C THR A 100 -22.19 3.57 4.43
N ASP A 101 -22.04 2.79 5.51
CA ASP A 101 -22.68 3.03 6.81
C ASP A 101 -21.80 3.89 7.73
N ALA A 102 -21.21 4.96 7.19
CA ALA A 102 -20.40 5.90 7.98
C ALA A 102 -21.17 6.36 9.24
N ALA A 103 -22.49 6.56 9.13
CA ALA A 103 -23.38 6.88 10.26
C ALA A 103 -23.38 5.85 11.40
N ARG A 104 -23.18 4.54 11.14
CA ARG A 104 -23.05 3.52 12.20
C ARG A 104 -21.66 3.49 12.83
N ILE A 105 -20.62 3.86 12.08
CA ILE A 105 -19.25 3.94 12.61
C ILE A 105 -19.14 5.08 13.62
N PHE A 106 -19.87 6.18 13.42
CA PHE A 106 -19.87 7.35 14.31
C PHE A 106 -20.89 7.29 15.47
N ALA A 107 -21.84 6.35 15.45
CA ALA A 107 -22.83 6.17 16.53
C ALA A 107 -22.43 5.12 17.58
N GLY A 108 -21.27 4.47 17.42
CA GLY A 108 -20.82 3.35 18.25
C GLY A 108 -19.49 3.58 18.99
N GLY A 109 -19.06 4.83 19.13
CA GLY A 109 -17.93 5.25 19.96
C GLY A 109 -18.40 6.03 21.18
#